data_AF-A0A957SXU7-F1
#
_entry.id   AF-A0A957SXU7-F1
#
_cell.length_a   1.000
_cell.length_b   1.000
_cell.length_c   1.000
_cell.angle_alpha   90.00
_cell.angle_beta   90.00
_cell.angle_gamma   90.00
#
_symmetry.space_group_name_H-M   'P 1'
#
loop_
_entity.id
_entity.type
_entity.pdbx_description
1 polymer ?
#
loop_
_entity_poly.entity_id
_entity_poly.type
_entity_poly.pdbx_seq_one_letter_code
_entity_poly.pdbx_strand_id
1 'polypeptide(L)' 'APADGTLSLRLERRQAQVRALYSTDGQEWVSIGTVEFATTAPVQVGLLGIGFIPRYVHAGPYQAGSTIRFHACRIWQ' A
#
# COMPACT_ATOMS: atom_id res chain seq x y z
N ALA A 1 6.70 -16.92 10.10
CA ALA A 1 7.55 -15.89 9.47
C ALA A 1 6.85 -15.40 8.21
N PRO A 2 6.88 -14.10 7.87
CA PRO A 2 6.47 -13.68 6.53
C PRO A 2 7.36 -14.42 5.52
N ALA A 3 6.76 -14.92 4.43
CA ALA A 3 7.52 -15.56 3.36
C ALA A 3 8.49 -14.54 2.74
N ASP A 4 9.70 -14.98 2.42
CA ASP A 4 10.74 -14.16 1.78
C ASP A 4 10.14 -13.31 0.65
N GLY A 5 10.19 -11.98 0.81
CA GLY A 5 9.66 -11.01 -0.16
C GLY A 5 8.31 -10.36 0.17
N THR A 6 7.73 -10.56 1.35
CA THR A 6 6.48 -9.87 1.75
C THR A 6 6.74 -8.44 2.20
N LEU A 7 6.13 -7.45 1.52
CA LEU A 7 6.18 -6.03 1.91
C LEU A 7 4.94 -5.67 2.74
N SER A 8 5.14 -5.01 3.88
CA SER A 8 4.07 -4.42 4.68
C SER A 8 3.98 -2.92 4.43
N LEU A 9 2.76 -2.41 4.28
CA LEU A 9 2.46 -0.98 4.14
C LEU A 9 1.66 -0.49 5.34
N ARG A 10 1.90 0.74 5.78
CA ARG A 10 1.14 1.38 6.86
C ARG A 10 0.86 2.85 6.52
N LEU A 11 -0.36 3.27 6.82
CA LEU A 11 -0.75 4.67 6.90
C LEU A 11 -1.04 4.98 8.37
N GLU A 12 -0.39 6.02 8.90
CA GLU A 12 -0.65 6.55 10.24
C GLU A 12 -1.27 7.94 10.09
N ARG A 13 -2.45 8.14 10.67
CA ARG A 13 -3.09 9.47 10.70
C ARG A 13 -3.08 10.00 12.12
N ARG A 14 -2.55 11.20 12.31
CA ARG A 14 -2.65 11.98 13.55
C ARG A 14 -3.20 13.35 13.21
N GLN A 15 -4.43 13.64 13.66
CA GLN A 15 -5.16 14.86 13.32
C GLN A 15 -5.22 15.06 11.78
N ALA A 16 -4.64 16.15 11.28
CA ALA A 16 -4.56 16.51 9.88
C ALA A 16 -3.30 15.99 9.19
N GLN A 17 -2.44 15.20 9.84
CA GLN A 17 -1.23 14.67 9.23
C GLN A 17 -1.37 13.17 8.95
N VAL A 18 -1.02 12.77 7.73
CA VAL A 18 -0.91 11.36 7.33
C VAL A 18 0.55 11.06 6.98
N ARG A 19 1.07 9.96 7.54
CA ARG A 19 2.40 9.43 7.26
C ARG A 19 2.28 8.07 6.59
N ALA A 20 3.02 7.87 5.50
CA ALA A 20 3.13 6.59 4.81
C ALA A 20 4.44 5.90 5.16
N LEU A 21 4.36 4.62 5.51
CA LEU A 21 5.50 3.80 5.90
C LEU A 21 5.47 2.44 5.19
N TYR A 22 6.65 1.82 5.05
CA TYR A 22 6.78 0.41 4.68
C TYR A 22 7.71 -0.35 5.63
N SER A 23 7.61 -1.68 5.60
CA SER A 23 8.47 -2.59 6.34
C SER A 23 8.65 -3.90 5.58
N THR A 24 9.86 -4.45 5.60
CA THR A 24 10.19 -5.76 4.99
C THR A 24 10.20 -6.91 6.01
N ASP A 25 10.19 -6.60 7.30
CA ASP A 25 10.25 -7.58 8.41
C ASP A 25 9.05 -7.47 9.37
N GLY A 26 8.22 -6.43 9.23
CA GLY A 26 7.10 -6.10 10.10
C GLY A 26 7.49 -5.44 11.42
N GLN A 27 8.79 -5.25 11.69
CA GLN A 27 9.33 -4.72 12.95
C GLN A 27 9.90 -3.32 12.75
N GLU A 28 10.77 -3.15 11.76
CA GLU A 28 11.37 -1.87 11.42
C GLU A 28 10.54 -1.16 10.34
N TRP A 29 10.23 0.12 10.57
CA TRP A 29 9.35 0.91 9.69
C TRP A 29 10.08 2.13 9.14
N VAL A 30 10.15 2.21 7.82
CA VAL A 30 10.79 3.31 7.09
C VAL A 30 9.72 4.28 6.59
N SER A 31 9.95 5.59 6.78
CA SER A 31 9.05 6.63 6.27
C SER A 31 9.21 6.80 4.76
N ILE A 32 8.11 6.72 4.02
CA ILE A 32 8.07 7.08 2.60
C ILE A 32 7.85 8.60 2.47
N GLY A 33 6.94 9.14 3.28
CA GLY A 33 6.60 10.55 3.25
C GLY A 33 5.47 10.92 4.20
N THR A 34 5.22 12.22 4.29
CA THR A 34 4.21 12.82 5.17
C THR A 34 3.47 13.90 4.39
N VAL A 35 2.16 13.97 4.58
CA VAL A 35 1.31 14.97 3.94
C VAL A 35 0.26 15.51 4.92
N GLU A 36 -0.12 16.77 4.72
CA GLU A 36 -1.31 17.31 5.35
C GLU A 36 -2.57 16.83 4.61
N PHE A 37 -3.44 16.17 5.35
CA PHE A 37 -4.74 15.66 4.94
C PHE A 37 -5.81 16.20 5.90
N ALA A 38 -6.06 17.50 5.79
CA ALA A 38 -7.07 18.21 6.57
C ALA A 38 -8.46 17.99 5.94
N THR A 39 -9.19 17.01 6.48
CA THR A 39 -10.60 16.79 6.13
C THR A 39 -11.47 16.73 7.38
N THR A 40 -12.63 17.37 7.31
CA THR A 40 -13.68 17.33 8.33
C THR A 40 -14.68 16.19 8.11
N ALA A 41 -14.65 15.57 6.92
CA ALA A 41 -15.51 14.45 6.60
C ALA A 41 -14.99 13.12 7.20
N PRO A 42 -15.87 12.12 7.42
CA PRO A 42 -15.44 10.77 7.78
C PRO A 42 -14.45 10.22 6.74
N VAL A 43 -13.35 9.65 7.21
CA VAL A 43 -12.30 9.09 6.34
C VAL A 43 -12.58 7.63 6.05
N GLN A 44 -12.54 7.27 4.78
CA GLN A 44 -12.56 5.88 4.32
C GLN A 44 -11.15 5.42 4.00
N VAL A 45 -10.81 4.20 4.42
CA VAL A 45 -9.51 3.56 4.16
C VAL A 45 -9.74 2.16 3.60
N GLY A 46 -8.89 1.74 2.67
CA GLY A 46 -9.01 0.45 2.00
C GLY A 46 -7.75 0.06 1.25
N LEU A 47 -7.75 -1.15 0.71
CA LEU A 47 -6.67 -1.67 -0.10
C LEU A 47 -6.93 -1.37 -1.58
N LEU A 48 -5.88 -0.94 -2.27
CA LEU A 48 -5.90 -0.69 -3.72
C LEU A 48 -4.83 -1.53 -4.40
N GLY A 49 -5.24 -2.43 -5.28
CA GLY A 49 -4.35 -3.16 -6.18
C GLY A 49 -4.60 -2.74 -7.62
N ILE A 50 -3.62 -2.12 -8.26
CA ILE A 50 -3.69 -1.72 -9.67
C ILE A 50 -2.49 -2.32 -10.39
N GLY A 51 -2.77 -3.08 -11.44
CA GLY A 51 -1.77 -3.55 -12.39
C GLY A 51 -1.59 -2.58 -13.54
N PHE A 52 -0.36 -2.15 -13.82
CA PHE A 52 -0.06 -1.38 -15.02
C PHE A 52 0.70 -2.25 -16.02
N ILE A 53 0.08 -2.53 -17.16
CA ILE A 53 0.72 -3.24 -18.28
C ILE A 53 0.91 -2.21 -19.40
N PRO A 54 2.16 -1.86 -19.77
CA PRO A 54 2.42 -0.97 -20.89
C PRO A 54 2.00 -1.66 -22.20
N ARG A 55 0.77 -1.41 -22.66
CA ARG A 55 0.19 -2.09 -23.85
C ARG A 55 0.84 -1.70 -25.17
N TYR A 56 1.57 -0.59 -25.21
CA TYR A 56 2.37 -0.19 -26.38
C TYR A 56 3.64 -1.05 -26.53
N VAL A 57 4.08 -1.73 -25.46
CA VAL A 57 5.20 -2.70 -25.50
C VAL A 57 4.67 -4.13 -25.61
N HIS A 58 3.58 -4.44 -24.89
CA HIS A 58 3.00 -5.77 -24.85
C HIS A 58 1.68 -5.83 -25.62
N ALA A 59 1.77 -6.07 -26.93
CA ALA A 59 0.62 -6.35 -27.78
C ALA A 59 0.13 -7.79 -27.52
N GLY A 60 -1.02 -7.94 -26.87
CA GLY A 60 -1.64 -9.24 -26.57
C GLY A 60 -1.83 -9.56 -25.08
N PRO A 61 -2.26 -10.79 -24.74
CA PRO A 61 -2.42 -11.20 -23.36
C PRO A 61 -1.06 -11.25 -22.63
N TYR A 62 -0.94 -10.51 -21.52
CA TYR A 62 0.27 -10.47 -20.71
C TYR A 62 0.29 -11.68 -19.78
N GLN A 63 1.06 -12.71 -20.15
CA GLN A 63 1.05 -14.02 -19.49
C GLN A 63 1.51 -13.99 -18.03
N ALA A 64 2.36 -13.04 -17.64
CA ALA A 64 2.76 -12.88 -16.25
C ALA A 64 1.63 -12.31 -15.37
N GLY A 65 0.64 -11.64 -15.98
CA GLY A 65 -0.37 -10.89 -15.24
C GLY A 65 0.25 -9.91 -14.24
N SER A 66 -0.59 -9.29 -13.41
CA SER A 66 -0.11 -8.67 -12.17
C SER A 66 -1.16 -8.98 -11.11
N THR A 67 -0.98 -10.09 -10.42
CA THR A 67 -1.85 -10.43 -9.29
C THR A 67 -1.23 -9.85 -8.04
N ILE A 68 -1.94 -8.95 -7.39
CA ILE A 68 -1.57 -8.44 -6.07
C ILE A 68 -2.37 -9.25 -5.04
N ARG A 69 -1.66 -9.96 -4.16
CA ARG A 69 -2.26 -10.70 -3.06
C ARG A 69 -2.00 -9.97 -1.74
N PHE A 70 -3.06 -9.58 -1.06
CA PHE A 70 -2.98 -9.05 0.30
C PHE A 70 -3.14 -10.19 1.31
N HIS A 71 -2.18 -10.34 2.21
CA HIS A 71 -2.22 -11.38 3.24
C HIS A 71 -3.02 -10.99 4.47
N ALA A 72 -3.02 -9.70 4.82
CA ALA A 72 -3.77 -9.16 5.94
C ALA A 72 -4.04 -7.67 5.74
N CYS A 73 -5.17 -7.20 6.26
CA CYS A 73 -5.48 -5.79 6.44
C CYS A 73 -5.86 -5.57 7.90
N ARG A 74 -5.25 -4.60 8.56
CA ARG A 74 -5.53 -4.28 9.96
C ARG A 74 -5.75 -2.77 10.07
N ILE A 75 -6.78 -2.41 10.82
CA ILE A 75 -7.12 -1.02 11.12
C ILE A 75 -7.13 -0.91 12.64
N TRP A 76 -6.47 0.12 13.15
CA TRP A 76 -6.40 0.43 14.57
C TRP A 76 -6.90 1.86 14.78
N GLN A 77 -7.45 2.14 15.96
CA GLN A 77 -7.85 3.48 16.40
C GLN A 77 -6.83 4.02 17.42
#